data_AF-A0AAV5VC09-F1
#
_entry.id   AF-A0AAV5VC09-F1
#
_cell.length_a   1.000
_cell.length_b   1.000
_cell.length_c   1.000
_cell.angle_alpha   90.00
_cell.angle_beta   90.00
_cell.angle_gamma   90.00
#
_symmetry.space_group_name_H-M   'P 1'
#
loop_
_entity.id
_entity.type
_entity.pdbx_description
1 polymer ?
#
loop_
_entity_poly.entity_id
_entity_poly.type
_entity_poly.pdbx_seq_one_letter_code
_entity_poly.pdbx_strand_id
1 'polypeptide(L)'
;MRWVTFCRIFFFSESSLAAVVNLYVLIAVWRRRIDANAATYRIAITIVCLSAIVQSLLQCLTISIHQIHDNVYTFVQLGAIDWMRLREFCVEATQFLIFLMWEWIPAACILQYLALCRPHFSTARRLIIAYSYCIVIICVSVPFASTFINEKTWTPFVHESVRRVQGIEESEPVYAYGATTNVVPENNNRTIIRFVFIAILSYIWSYGAFVVTTILIYRALKTDGVRLTAKTLSMQRRFLKMQILQGFVPLLVCGFPVALFIANIVAGTSMDRLTVIMTASIFGVPIVQALVSLTFVHRMKKKSDSEHSSSTERRRSSRIA
;
A
#
# COMPACT_ATOMS: atom_id res chain seq x y z
N MET A 1 -8.32 4.78 30.02
CA MET A 1 -7.16 5.12 29.16
C MET A 1 -7.52 6.36 28.36
N ARG A 2 -6.67 7.39 28.30
CA ARG A 2 -6.94 8.58 27.48
C ARG A 2 -6.96 8.18 26.00
N TRP A 3 -7.83 8.80 25.21
CA TRP A 3 -8.03 8.49 23.79
C TRP A 3 -6.74 8.61 22.97
N VAL A 4 -5.96 9.66 23.19
CA VAL A 4 -4.66 9.88 22.54
C VAL A 4 -3.67 8.76 22.88
N THR A 5 -3.62 8.34 24.15
CA THR A 5 -2.77 7.22 24.60
C THR A 5 -3.18 5.91 23.92
N PHE A 6 -4.48 5.65 23.80
CA PHE A 6 -5.00 4.50 23.05
C PHE A 6 -4.50 4.54 21.59
N CYS A 7 -4.70 5.66 20.90
CA CYS A 7 -4.31 5.78 19.49
C CYS A 7 -2.79 5.58 19.30
N ARG A 8 -1.97 6.18 20.18
CA ARG A 8 -0.51 6.00 20.15
C ARG A 8 -0.11 4.53 20.25
N ILE A 9 -0.63 3.81 21.25
CA ILE A 9 -0.32 2.39 21.48
C ILE A 9 -0.81 1.53 20.31
N PHE A 10 -2.04 1.77 19.86
CA PHE A 10 -2.67 1.00 18.80
C PHE A 10 -1.90 1.12 17.48
N PHE A 11 -1.71 2.36 16.98
CA PHE A 11 -1.06 2.58 15.69
C PHE A 11 0.44 2.27 15.70
N PHE A 12 1.13 2.47 16.84
CA PHE A 12 2.52 2.03 16.99
C PHE A 12 2.62 0.51 16.89
N SER A 13 1.70 -0.21 17.54
CA SER A 13 1.67 -1.68 17.53
C SER A 13 1.31 -2.24 16.15
N GLU A 14 0.30 -1.68 15.50
CA GLU A 14 -0.09 -2.03 14.12
C GLU A 14 1.07 -1.84 13.14
N SER A 15 1.72 -0.67 13.19
CA SER A 15 2.83 -0.34 12.28
C SER A 15 4.08 -1.17 12.58
N SER A 16 4.38 -1.44 13.85
CA SER A 16 5.49 -2.32 14.22
C SER A 16 5.25 -3.74 13.71
N LEU A 17 4.03 -4.26 13.84
CA LEU A 17 3.66 -5.57 13.30
C LEU A 17 3.78 -5.58 11.77
N ALA A 18 3.31 -4.54 11.09
CA ALA A 18 3.42 -4.41 9.64
C ALA A 18 4.89 -4.44 9.18
N ALA A 19 5.78 -3.71 9.84
CA ALA A 19 7.21 -3.71 9.55
C ALA A 19 7.83 -5.11 9.75
N VAL A 20 7.55 -5.76 10.88
CA VAL A 20 8.11 -7.08 11.23
C VAL A 20 7.64 -8.16 10.24
N VAL A 21 6.35 -8.22 9.91
CA VAL A 21 5.82 -9.24 8.99
C VAL A 21 6.36 -9.02 7.57
N ASN A 22 6.46 -7.77 7.09
CA ASN A 22 7.06 -7.50 5.78
C ASN A 22 8.55 -7.81 5.74
N LEU A 23 9.29 -7.53 6.82
CA LEU A 23 10.70 -7.92 6.93
C LEU A 23 10.86 -9.45 6.91
N TYR A 24 9.99 -10.17 7.60
CA TYR A 24 9.98 -11.63 7.60
C TYR A 24 9.71 -12.19 6.19
N VAL A 25 8.73 -11.64 5.46
CA VAL A 25 8.46 -12.01 4.06
C VAL A 25 9.68 -11.75 3.19
N LEU A 26 10.31 -10.59 3.33
CA LEU A 26 11.50 -10.24 2.56
C LEU A 26 12.65 -11.24 2.80
N ILE A 27 12.94 -11.54 4.07
CA ILE A 27 13.95 -12.55 4.43
C ILE A 27 13.57 -13.92 3.86
N ALA A 28 12.30 -14.32 3.96
CA ALA A 28 11.83 -15.61 3.45
C ALA A 28 11.94 -15.71 1.92
N VAL A 29 11.66 -14.63 1.19
CA VAL A 29 11.78 -14.55 -0.28
C VAL A 29 13.23 -14.66 -0.72
N TRP A 30 14.15 -14.00 -0.02
CA TRP A 30 15.58 -13.95 -0.40
C TRP A 30 16.39 -15.15 0.09
N ARG A 31 16.06 -15.74 1.25
CA ARG A 31 16.68 -16.99 1.70
C ARG A 31 16.31 -18.19 0.82
N ARG A 32 15.21 -18.11 0.06
CA ARG A 32 14.77 -19.21 -0.80
C ARG A 32 15.44 -19.15 -2.16
N ARG A 33 15.96 -20.30 -2.60
CA ARG A 33 16.36 -20.53 -3.99
C ARG A 33 15.10 -20.56 -4.86
N ILE A 34 14.66 -19.38 -5.30
CA ILE A 34 13.60 -19.22 -6.30
C ILE A 34 14.25 -19.37 -7.67
N ASP A 35 13.64 -20.19 -8.53
CA ASP A 35 14.09 -20.39 -9.92
C ASP A 35 14.26 -19.04 -10.62
N ALA A 36 15.24 -18.93 -11.52
CA ALA A 36 15.47 -17.70 -12.31
C ALA A 36 14.21 -17.26 -13.08
N ASN A 37 13.36 -18.22 -13.49
CA ASN A 37 12.08 -17.99 -14.15
C ASN A 37 11.03 -17.31 -13.26
N ALA A 38 11.27 -17.21 -11.95
CA ALA A 38 10.45 -16.55 -10.95
C ALA A 38 11.12 -15.30 -10.36
N ALA A 39 12.23 -14.83 -10.94
CA ALA A 39 12.91 -13.61 -10.51
C ALA A 39 11.98 -12.38 -10.52
N THR A 40 11.09 -12.30 -11.49
CA THR A 40 10.07 -11.25 -11.60
C THR A 40 9.19 -11.15 -10.35
N TYR A 41 8.81 -12.29 -9.77
CA TYR A 41 7.97 -12.34 -8.57
C TYR A 41 8.74 -11.92 -7.33
N ARG A 42 10.00 -12.37 -7.23
CA ARG A 42 10.91 -11.94 -6.17
C ARG A 42 11.05 -10.42 -6.16
N ILE A 43 11.22 -9.79 -7.33
CA ILE A 43 11.36 -8.34 -7.44
C ILE A 43 10.06 -7.64 -7.02
N ALA A 44 8.90 -8.07 -7.53
CA ALA A 44 7.62 -7.46 -7.17
C ALA A 44 7.34 -7.53 -5.66
N ILE A 45 7.50 -8.71 -5.04
CA ILE A 45 7.32 -8.86 -3.58
C ILE A 45 8.35 -8.03 -2.81
N THR A 46 9.60 -7.97 -3.29
CA THR A 46 10.64 -7.15 -2.65
C THR A 46 10.27 -5.68 -2.62
N ILE A 47 9.82 -5.12 -3.76
CA ILE A 47 9.46 -3.71 -3.85
C ILE A 47 8.27 -3.38 -2.94
N VAL A 48 7.22 -4.22 -2.96
CA VAL A 48 6.05 -4.04 -2.09
C VAL A 48 6.44 -4.12 -0.61
N CYS A 49 7.22 -5.13 -0.21
CA CYS A 49 7.65 -5.27 1.20
C CYS A 49 8.56 -4.12 1.64
N LEU A 50 9.48 -3.64 0.80
CA LEU A 50 10.32 -2.48 1.15
C LEU A 50 9.49 -1.22 1.32
N SER A 51 8.57 -0.94 0.39
CA SER A 51 7.65 0.20 0.50
C SER A 51 6.83 0.13 1.78
N ALA A 52 6.28 -1.04 2.09
CA ALA A 52 5.50 -1.29 3.30
C ALA A 52 6.31 -1.11 4.59
N ILE A 53 7.57 -1.58 4.63
CA ILE A 53 8.47 -1.37 5.77
C ILE A 53 8.74 0.12 5.97
N VAL A 54 9.08 0.86 4.91
CA VAL A 54 9.34 2.30 5.00
C VAL A 54 8.11 3.05 5.49
N GLN A 55 6.92 2.77 4.95
CA GLN A 55 5.66 3.34 5.42
C GLN A 55 5.38 3.02 6.88
N SER A 56 5.58 1.77 7.29
CA SER A 56 5.34 1.33 8.65
C SER A 56 6.29 1.97 9.66
N LEU A 57 7.58 2.10 9.32
CA LEU A 57 8.56 2.77 10.17
C LEU A 57 8.27 4.27 10.29
N LEU A 58 7.89 4.92 9.18
CA LEU A 58 7.46 6.32 9.19
C LEU A 58 6.21 6.49 10.08
N GLN A 59 5.27 5.54 10.03
CA GLN A 59 4.08 5.57 10.88
C GLN A 59 4.39 5.29 12.35
N CYS A 60 5.35 4.41 12.69
CA CYS A 60 5.81 4.26 14.07
C CYS A 60 6.39 5.57 14.63
N LEU A 61 7.10 6.33 13.79
CA LEU A 61 7.71 7.59 14.18
C LEU A 61 6.70 8.73 14.31
N THR A 62 5.80 8.85 13.33
CA THR A 62 4.88 9.99 13.20
C THR A 62 3.53 9.78 13.88
N ILE A 63 3.05 8.54 13.92
CA ILE A 63 1.70 8.15 14.34
C ILE A 63 0.67 9.10 13.73
N SER A 64 0.48 8.99 12.42
CA SER A 64 -0.41 9.84 11.66
C SER A 64 -1.86 9.33 11.71
N ILE A 65 -2.80 10.24 11.99
CA ILE A 65 -4.24 9.95 12.08
C ILE A 65 -4.98 10.90 11.15
N HIS A 66 -5.90 10.32 10.38
CA HIS A 66 -6.84 11.04 9.54
C HIS A 66 -8.01 11.49 10.41
N GLN A 67 -8.46 12.73 10.28
CA GLN A 67 -9.62 13.26 10.98
C GLN A 67 -10.41 14.20 10.06
N ILE A 68 -11.74 14.17 10.14
CA ILE A 68 -12.63 15.13 9.49
C ILE A 68 -13.55 15.70 10.55
N HIS A 69 -13.55 17.02 10.65
CA HIS A 69 -14.40 17.76 11.56
C HIS A 69 -14.78 19.09 10.92
N ASP A 70 -16.08 19.38 10.82
CA ASP A 70 -16.64 20.64 10.31
C ASP A 70 -16.02 21.07 8.98
N ASN A 71 -16.00 20.19 7.97
CA ASN A 71 -15.40 20.43 6.65
C ASN A 71 -13.86 20.60 6.62
N VAL A 72 -13.19 20.37 7.74
CA VAL A 72 -11.73 20.39 7.85
C VAL A 72 -11.23 18.94 7.88
N TYR A 73 -10.49 18.56 6.85
CA TYR A 73 -9.74 17.32 6.86
C TYR A 73 -8.34 17.58 7.43
N THR A 74 -8.01 16.89 8.51
CA THR A 74 -6.76 17.06 9.25
C THR A 74 -5.95 15.76 9.32
N PHE A 75 -4.65 15.89 9.11
CA PHE A 75 -3.62 14.92 9.41
C PHE A 75 -2.99 15.25 10.77
N VAL A 76 -3.32 14.46 11.79
CA VAL A 76 -2.83 14.62 13.16
C VAL A 76 -1.62 13.72 13.37
N GLN A 77 -0.51 14.26 13.85
CA GLN A 77 0.69 13.47 14.17
C GLN A 77 0.86 13.38 15.70
N LEU A 78 0.79 12.16 16.24
CA LEU A 78 0.86 11.91 17.68
C LEU A 78 2.20 11.30 18.15
N GLY A 79 3.12 11.03 17.24
CA GLY A 79 4.38 10.32 17.50
C GLY A 79 5.50 11.19 18.05
N ALA A 80 6.73 10.70 17.98
CA ALA A 80 7.94 11.35 18.48
C ALA A 80 8.46 12.46 17.53
N ILE A 81 7.55 13.23 16.94
CA ILE A 81 7.86 14.22 15.90
C ILE A 81 8.35 15.54 16.47
N ASP A 82 8.19 15.78 17.77
CA ASP A 82 8.57 17.06 18.36
C ASP A 82 10.08 17.35 18.17
N TRP A 83 10.88 16.30 18.00
CA TRP A 83 12.33 16.40 17.89
C TRP A 83 12.79 16.56 16.44
N MET A 84 11.87 16.41 15.48
CA MET A 84 12.15 16.43 14.05
C MET A 84 11.95 17.82 13.48
N ARG A 85 12.96 18.36 12.79
CA ARG A 85 12.83 19.59 11.98
C ARG A 85 12.08 19.37 10.67
N LEU A 86 11.84 18.12 10.27
CA LEU A 86 11.32 17.70 8.96
C LEU A 86 9.88 17.16 9.04
N ARG A 87 9.02 17.73 9.90
CA ARG A 87 7.65 17.20 10.14
C ARG A 87 6.77 17.29 8.91
N GLU A 88 6.83 18.42 8.21
CA GLU A 88 6.09 18.65 6.96
C GLU A 88 6.48 17.63 5.88
N PHE A 89 7.78 17.37 5.73
CA PHE A 89 8.28 16.32 4.86
C PHE A 89 7.74 14.94 5.25
N CYS A 90 7.62 14.64 6.55
CA CYS A 90 7.01 13.38 7.00
C CYS A 90 5.52 13.27 6.64
N VAL A 91 4.76 14.37 6.64
CA VAL A 91 3.36 14.38 6.18
C VAL A 91 3.31 14.07 4.70
N GLU A 92 4.10 14.78 3.89
CA GLU A 92 4.15 14.57 2.44
C GLU A 92 4.61 13.15 2.09
N ALA A 93 5.65 12.65 2.75
CA ALA A 93 6.14 11.29 2.58
C ALA A 93 5.07 10.25 2.99
N THR A 94 4.29 10.52 4.04
CA THR A 94 3.19 9.63 4.43
C THR A 94 2.11 9.58 3.35
N GLN A 95 1.69 10.73 2.81
CA GLN A 95 0.74 10.76 1.69
C GLN A 95 1.28 9.99 0.49
N PHE A 96 2.52 10.27 0.11
CA PHE A 96 3.19 9.64 -1.02
C PHE A 96 3.21 8.11 -0.89
N LEU A 97 3.56 7.59 0.29
CA LEU A 97 3.59 6.16 0.55
C LEU A 97 2.19 5.53 0.54
N ILE A 98 1.16 6.26 1.00
CA ILE A 98 -0.23 5.83 0.89
C ILE A 98 -0.66 5.70 -0.58
N PHE A 99 -0.31 6.67 -1.45
CA PHE A 99 -0.58 6.55 -2.90
C PHE A 99 0.12 5.33 -3.50
N LEU A 100 1.40 5.17 -3.17
CA LEU A 100 2.21 4.05 -3.66
C LEU A 100 1.60 2.68 -3.35
N MET A 101 0.93 2.55 -2.21
CA MET A 101 0.31 1.32 -1.75
C MET A 101 -0.63 0.68 -2.79
N TRP A 102 -1.43 1.48 -3.50
CA TRP A 102 -2.30 0.97 -4.57
C TRP A 102 -1.69 1.09 -5.96
N GLU A 103 -0.68 1.95 -6.19
CA GLU A 103 0.01 2.01 -7.48
C GLU A 103 0.92 0.80 -7.72
N TRP A 104 1.44 0.15 -6.67
CA TRP A 104 2.26 -1.05 -6.82
C TRP A 104 1.50 -2.29 -7.32
N ILE A 105 0.18 -2.35 -7.11
CA ILE A 105 -0.68 -3.47 -7.50
C ILE A 105 -0.67 -3.68 -9.03
N PRO A 106 -1.01 -2.68 -9.87
CA PRO A 106 -0.96 -2.83 -11.32
C PRO A 106 0.48 -3.03 -11.82
N ALA A 107 1.50 -2.43 -11.21
CA ALA A 107 2.89 -2.64 -11.64
C ALA A 107 3.30 -4.12 -11.57
N ALA A 108 2.98 -4.82 -10.48
CA ALA A 108 3.25 -6.25 -10.37
C ALA A 108 2.52 -7.04 -11.48
N CYS A 109 1.28 -6.67 -11.81
CA CYS A 109 0.47 -7.33 -12.83
C CYS A 109 0.97 -7.06 -14.25
N ILE A 110 1.30 -5.81 -14.57
CA ILE A 110 1.93 -5.42 -15.84
C ILE A 110 3.24 -6.19 -16.01
N LEU A 111 4.04 -6.27 -14.95
CA LEU A 111 5.31 -6.99 -14.99
C LEU A 111 5.12 -8.49 -15.29
N GLN A 112 4.10 -9.13 -14.70
CA GLN A 112 3.73 -10.51 -15.04
C GLN A 112 3.29 -10.64 -16.50
N TYR A 113 2.39 -9.76 -16.93
CA TYR A 113 1.89 -9.74 -18.29
C TYR A 113 3.04 -9.63 -19.31
N LEU A 114 3.99 -8.73 -19.08
CA LEU A 114 5.17 -8.57 -19.93
C LEU A 114 6.06 -9.81 -19.88
N ALA A 115 6.24 -10.44 -18.71
CA ALA A 115 7.01 -11.66 -18.62
C ALA A 115 6.37 -12.84 -19.38
N LEU A 116 5.04 -12.90 -19.42
CA LEU A 116 4.28 -13.95 -20.11
C LEU A 116 4.16 -13.70 -21.62
N CYS A 117 3.81 -12.48 -22.01
CA CYS A 117 3.39 -12.13 -23.38
C CYS A 117 4.48 -11.43 -24.20
N ARG A 118 5.56 -10.98 -23.55
CA ARG A 118 6.71 -10.29 -24.18
C ARG A 118 8.04 -10.90 -23.70
N PRO A 119 8.26 -12.21 -23.92
CA PRO A 119 9.46 -12.91 -23.44
C PRO A 119 10.77 -12.40 -24.09
N HIS A 120 10.69 -11.73 -25.24
CA HIS A 120 11.84 -11.13 -25.92
C HIS A 120 12.32 -9.82 -25.27
N PHE A 121 11.52 -9.18 -24.41
CA PHE A 121 11.98 -7.99 -23.67
C PHE A 121 12.97 -8.40 -22.59
N SER A 122 14.05 -7.62 -22.42
CA SER A 122 14.97 -7.78 -21.30
C SER A 122 14.27 -7.49 -19.96
N THR A 123 14.76 -8.08 -18.87
CA THR A 123 14.20 -7.89 -17.53
C THR A 123 14.13 -6.41 -17.15
N ALA A 124 15.20 -5.64 -17.43
CA ALA A 124 15.25 -4.20 -17.16
C ALA A 124 14.15 -3.44 -17.91
N ARG A 125 13.96 -3.73 -19.22
CA ARG A 125 12.90 -3.11 -20.01
C ARG A 125 11.51 -3.41 -19.45
N ARG A 126 11.25 -4.63 -19.01
CA ARG A 126 9.96 -4.99 -18.40
C ARG A 126 9.72 -4.25 -17.09
N LEU A 127 10.74 -4.13 -16.24
CA LEU A 127 10.67 -3.37 -15.00
C LEU A 127 10.39 -1.89 -15.25
N ILE A 128 11.12 -1.26 -16.16
CA ILE A 128 10.90 0.14 -16.53
C ILE A 128 9.47 0.35 -17.00
N ILE A 129 8.97 -0.47 -17.92
CA ILE A 129 7.57 -0.33 -18.40
C ILE A 129 6.58 -0.51 -17.25
N ALA A 130 6.73 -1.54 -16.43
CA ALA A 130 5.79 -1.83 -15.35
C ALA A 130 5.74 -0.74 -14.27
N TYR A 131 6.91 -0.18 -13.90
CA TYR A 131 7.02 0.78 -12.81
C TYR A 131 6.98 2.25 -13.26
N SER A 132 7.25 2.54 -14.54
CA SER A 132 7.10 3.89 -15.11
C SER A 132 5.67 4.41 -14.97
N TYR A 133 4.69 3.52 -15.09
CA TYR A 133 3.29 3.83 -14.80
C TYR A 133 3.10 4.43 -13.40
N CYS A 134 3.62 3.78 -12.35
CA CYS A 134 3.54 4.30 -10.98
C CYS A 134 4.24 5.65 -10.85
N ILE A 135 5.45 5.77 -11.42
CA ILE A 135 6.24 7.01 -11.37
C ILE A 135 5.45 8.18 -11.96
N VAL A 136 4.78 8.00 -13.09
CA VAL A 136 3.96 9.06 -13.71
C VAL A 136 2.83 9.49 -12.78
N ILE A 137 2.05 8.55 -12.24
CA ILE A 137 0.92 8.87 -11.35
C ILE A 137 1.39 9.56 -10.07
N ILE A 138 2.51 9.11 -9.52
CA ILE A 138 3.16 9.74 -8.38
C ILE A 138 3.56 11.17 -8.70
N CYS A 139 4.28 11.41 -9.81
CA CYS A 139 4.72 12.75 -10.19
C CYS A 139 3.54 13.70 -10.39
N VAL A 140 2.41 13.20 -10.91
CA VAL A 140 1.17 13.96 -11.02
C VAL A 140 0.55 14.26 -9.65
N SER A 141 0.73 13.39 -8.66
CA SER A 141 0.15 13.52 -7.31
C SER A 141 0.97 14.42 -6.38
N VAL A 142 2.30 14.52 -6.57
CA VAL A 142 3.22 15.30 -5.72
C VAL A 142 2.76 16.75 -5.47
N PRO A 143 2.35 17.53 -6.50
CA PRO A 143 1.91 18.92 -6.29
C PRO A 143 0.71 19.05 -5.34
N PHE A 144 -0.07 17.99 -5.16
CA PHE A 144 -1.24 17.99 -4.29
C PHE A 144 -0.90 17.62 -2.85
N ALA A 145 0.28 17.07 -2.56
CA ALA A 145 0.71 16.74 -1.20
C ALA A 145 0.94 18.00 -0.35
N SER A 146 1.39 19.11 -0.96
CA SER A 146 1.58 20.39 -0.27
C SER A 146 0.26 21.06 0.16
N THR A 147 -0.89 20.57 -0.33
CA THR A 147 -2.23 21.03 0.10
C THR A 147 -2.42 20.87 1.61
N PHE A 148 -1.71 19.94 2.25
CA PHE A 148 -1.79 19.68 3.68
C PHE A 148 -0.94 20.61 4.55
N ILE A 149 0.02 21.32 3.97
CA ILE A 149 0.91 22.19 4.74
C ILE A 149 0.19 23.50 5.04
N ASN A 150 -0.26 23.67 6.28
CA ASN A 150 -1.03 24.85 6.70
C ASN A 150 -0.27 26.15 6.48
N GLU A 151 -0.99 27.21 6.12
CA GLU A 151 -0.50 28.57 6.34
C GLU A 151 -0.35 28.85 7.85
N LYS A 152 0.67 29.63 8.23
CA LYS A 152 0.94 29.94 9.65
C LYS A 152 -0.24 30.58 10.37
N THR A 153 -1.03 31.38 9.67
CA THR A 153 -2.25 32.04 10.16
C THR A 153 -3.39 31.05 10.43
N TRP A 154 -3.42 29.91 9.74
CA TRP A 154 -4.47 28.90 9.84
C TRP A 154 -4.16 27.82 10.89
N THR A 155 -2.88 27.61 11.21
CA THR A 155 -2.42 26.60 12.17
C THR A 155 -3.15 26.63 13.53
N PRO A 156 -3.40 27.80 14.18
CA PRO A 156 -4.10 27.82 15.46
C PRO A 156 -5.50 27.21 15.40
N PHE A 157 -6.26 27.50 14.34
CA PHE A 157 -7.60 26.96 14.12
C PHE A 157 -7.58 25.44 13.95
N VAL A 158 -6.64 24.92 13.14
CA VAL A 158 -6.46 23.48 12.95
C VAL A 158 -6.09 22.79 14.26
N HIS A 159 -5.20 23.39 15.05
CA HIS A 159 -4.79 22.87 16.34
C HIS A 159 -5.94 22.83 17.35
N GLU A 160 -6.76 23.89 17.41
CA GLU A 160 -7.94 23.96 18.28
C GLU A 160 -8.97 22.88 17.92
N SER A 161 -9.28 22.74 16.63
CA SER A 161 -10.18 21.68 16.14
C SER A 161 -9.68 20.28 16.54
N VAL A 162 -8.38 20.02 16.39
CA VAL A 162 -7.78 18.74 16.77
C VAL A 162 -7.79 18.54 18.29
N ARG A 163 -7.50 19.56 19.09
CA ARG A 163 -7.62 19.49 20.56
C ARG A 163 -9.02 19.10 20.97
N ARG A 164 -10.03 19.76 20.40
CA ARG A 164 -11.45 19.51 20.67
C ARG A 164 -11.85 18.06 20.37
N VAL A 165 -11.49 17.54 19.19
CA VAL A 165 -11.87 16.18 18.77
C VAL A 165 -11.10 15.11 19.54
N GLN A 166 -9.78 15.28 19.67
CA GLN A 166 -8.89 14.27 20.27
C GLN A 166 -8.87 14.33 21.81
N GLY A 167 -9.33 15.43 22.41
CA GLY A 167 -9.25 15.66 23.85
C GLY A 167 -7.81 15.83 24.34
N ILE A 168 -6.99 16.57 23.59
CA ILE A 168 -5.59 16.89 23.96
C ILE A 168 -5.60 18.07 24.94
N GLU A 169 -4.82 17.95 26.02
CA GLU A 169 -4.70 19.02 27.03
C GLU A 169 -4.05 20.29 26.47
N GLU A 170 -4.33 21.44 27.07
CA GLU A 170 -3.79 22.71 26.59
C GLU A 170 -2.27 22.82 26.70
N SER A 171 -1.68 22.10 27.66
CA SER A 171 -0.24 21.99 27.88
C SER A 171 0.45 21.05 26.89
N GLU A 172 -0.28 20.11 26.29
CA GLU A 172 0.29 19.15 25.35
C GLU A 172 0.44 19.78 23.94
N PRO A 173 1.59 19.62 23.29
CA PRO A 173 1.79 20.14 21.96
C PRO A 173 0.91 19.39 20.94
N VAL A 174 0.43 20.13 19.94
CA VAL A 174 -0.37 19.60 18.83
C VAL A 174 0.37 19.82 17.54
N TYR A 175 0.42 18.79 16.72
CA TYR A 175 0.96 18.84 15.37
C TYR A 175 -0.09 18.33 14.42
N ALA A 176 -0.75 19.26 13.77
CA ALA A 176 -1.81 18.96 12.85
C ALA A 176 -1.71 19.80 11.58
N TYR A 177 -2.01 19.14 10.47
CA TYR A 177 -1.91 19.64 9.11
C TYR A 177 -3.28 19.47 8.47
N GLY A 178 -3.79 20.44 7.74
CA GLY A 178 -5.19 20.40 7.35
C GLY A 178 -5.50 21.12 6.05
N ALA A 179 -6.58 20.67 5.43
CA ALA A 179 -7.16 21.28 4.26
C ALA A 179 -8.68 21.27 4.39
N THR A 180 -9.31 22.33 3.90
CA THR A 180 -10.76 22.52 3.97
C THR A 180 -11.42 22.07 2.67
N THR A 181 -12.67 21.61 2.74
CA THR A 181 -13.49 21.39 1.53
C THR A 181 -13.88 22.72 0.88
N ASN A 182 -14.12 23.74 1.71
CA ASN A 182 -14.46 25.09 1.29
C ASN A 182 -13.21 25.93 1.03
N VAL A 183 -13.37 26.95 0.19
CA VAL A 183 -12.33 27.97 -0.06
C VAL A 183 -12.25 28.89 1.14
N VAL A 184 -11.08 28.94 1.78
CA VAL A 184 -10.82 29.77 2.98
C VAL A 184 -9.64 30.71 2.69
N PRO A 185 -9.83 32.05 2.71
CA PRO A 185 -8.77 33.02 2.46
C PRO A 185 -7.56 32.88 3.40
N GLU A 186 -7.81 32.57 4.67
CA GLU A 186 -6.82 32.42 5.73
C GLU A 186 -5.86 31.25 5.49
N ASN A 187 -6.26 30.28 4.68
CA ASN A 187 -5.44 29.15 4.23
C ASN A 187 -5.09 29.27 2.74
N ASN A 188 -4.94 30.51 2.24
CA ASN A 188 -4.52 30.82 0.87
C ASN A 188 -5.43 30.16 -0.20
N ASN A 189 -6.74 30.14 0.07
CA ASN A 189 -7.77 29.59 -0.82
C ASN A 189 -7.53 28.12 -1.25
N ARG A 190 -6.73 27.36 -0.50
CA ARG A 190 -6.45 25.95 -0.78
C ARG A 190 -7.64 25.08 -0.39
N THR A 191 -7.90 24.04 -1.18
CA THR A 191 -8.98 23.08 -0.91
C THR A 191 -8.51 21.65 -1.06
N ILE A 192 -9.08 20.76 -0.24
CA ILE A 192 -8.80 19.32 -0.27
C ILE A 192 -9.41 18.64 -1.51
N ILE A 193 -10.41 19.27 -2.14
CA ILE A 193 -11.19 18.68 -3.25
C ILE A 193 -10.29 18.30 -4.43
N ARG A 194 -9.28 19.12 -4.74
CA ARG A 194 -8.33 18.83 -5.82
C ARG A 194 -7.55 17.54 -5.56
N PHE A 195 -7.06 17.37 -4.34
CA PHE A 195 -6.37 16.16 -3.92
C PHE A 195 -7.31 14.94 -3.94
N VAL A 196 -8.53 15.07 -3.42
CA VAL A 196 -9.54 13.99 -3.42
C VAL A 196 -9.86 13.56 -4.85
N PHE A 197 -10.04 14.52 -5.77
CA PHE A 197 -10.29 14.23 -7.18
C PHE A 197 -9.13 13.43 -7.81
N ILE A 198 -7.88 13.86 -7.59
CA ILE A 198 -6.71 13.14 -8.10
C ILE A 198 -6.56 11.76 -7.46
N ALA A 199 -6.80 11.63 -6.15
CA ALA A 199 -6.78 10.34 -5.46
C ALA A 199 -7.82 9.37 -6.04
N ILE A 200 -9.05 9.84 -6.30
CA ILE A 200 -10.10 9.03 -6.92
C ILE A 200 -9.70 8.63 -8.34
N LEU A 201 -9.19 9.56 -9.15
CA LEU A 201 -8.75 9.25 -10.51
C LEU A 201 -7.57 8.26 -10.54
N SER A 202 -6.55 8.45 -9.70
CA SER A 202 -5.42 7.51 -9.60
C SER A 202 -5.90 6.13 -9.19
N TYR A 203 -6.85 6.07 -8.26
CA TYR A 203 -7.43 4.83 -7.79
C TYR A 203 -8.19 4.09 -8.89
N ILE A 204 -9.11 4.77 -9.58
CA ILE A 204 -9.87 4.21 -10.71
C ILE A 204 -8.91 3.72 -11.80
N TRP A 205 -7.90 4.53 -12.12
CA TRP A 205 -6.94 4.18 -13.16
C TRP A 205 -6.09 2.97 -12.76
N SER A 206 -5.56 2.94 -11.54
CA SER A 206 -4.76 1.82 -11.01
C SER A 206 -5.54 0.50 -11.04
N TYR A 207 -6.77 0.51 -10.51
CA TYR A 207 -7.61 -0.70 -10.52
C TYR A 207 -8.11 -1.07 -11.93
N GLY A 208 -8.34 -0.09 -12.80
CA GLY A 208 -8.60 -0.32 -14.22
C GLY A 208 -7.44 -1.06 -14.91
N ALA A 209 -6.22 -0.57 -14.72
CA ALA A 209 -5.00 -1.20 -15.24
C ALA A 209 -4.81 -2.62 -14.67
N PHE A 210 -5.05 -2.80 -13.36
CA PHE A 210 -5.02 -4.10 -12.70
C PHE A 210 -6.03 -5.10 -13.30
N VAL A 211 -7.30 -4.69 -13.47
CA VAL A 211 -8.34 -5.57 -14.03
C VAL A 211 -8.03 -5.93 -15.48
N VAL A 212 -7.68 -4.95 -16.31
CA VAL A 212 -7.33 -5.18 -17.73
C VAL A 212 -6.15 -6.14 -17.85
N THR A 213 -5.06 -5.90 -17.11
CA THR A 213 -3.87 -6.76 -17.15
C THR A 213 -4.15 -8.17 -16.64
N THR A 214 -4.95 -8.31 -15.57
CA THR A 214 -5.42 -9.61 -15.05
C THR A 214 -6.18 -10.39 -16.12
N ILE A 215 -7.09 -9.75 -16.86
CA ILE A 215 -7.85 -10.37 -17.95
C ILE A 215 -6.90 -10.82 -19.09
N LEU A 216 -5.94 -9.97 -19.46
CA LEU A 216 -4.96 -10.30 -20.50
C LEU A 216 -4.08 -11.49 -20.10
N ILE A 217 -3.60 -11.55 -18.86
CA ILE A 217 -2.84 -12.69 -18.32
C ILE A 217 -3.71 -13.95 -18.34
N TYR A 218 -4.96 -13.85 -17.87
CA TYR A 218 -5.88 -14.99 -17.87
C TYR A 218 -6.09 -15.56 -19.29
N ARG A 219 -6.34 -14.69 -20.28
CA ARG A 219 -6.47 -15.09 -21.69
C ARG A 219 -5.19 -15.75 -22.22
N ALA A 220 -4.03 -15.16 -21.93
CA ALA A 220 -2.75 -15.73 -22.34
C ALA A 220 -2.48 -17.11 -21.70
N LEU A 221 -2.90 -17.34 -20.45
CA LEU A 221 -2.77 -18.64 -19.77
C LEU A 221 -3.80 -19.71 -20.20
N LYS A 222 -4.83 -19.31 -20.95
CA LYS A 222 -5.85 -20.20 -21.52
C LYS A 222 -5.58 -20.57 -22.98
N THR A 223 -4.87 -19.72 -23.72
CA THR A 223 -4.61 -19.94 -25.15
C THR A 223 -3.49 -20.97 -25.34
N ASP A 224 -3.76 -22.05 -26.07
CA ASP A 224 -2.82 -23.18 -26.28
C ASP A 224 -1.53 -22.79 -27.03
N GLY A 225 -1.45 -21.56 -27.58
CA GLY A 225 -0.28 -21.06 -28.29
C GLY A 225 0.93 -20.71 -27.40
N VAL A 226 0.78 -20.67 -26.08
CA VAL A 226 1.88 -20.33 -25.17
C VAL A 226 2.73 -21.58 -24.90
N ARG A 227 3.89 -21.67 -25.56
CA ARG A 227 4.89 -22.74 -25.39
C ARG A 227 5.61 -22.68 -24.02
N LEU A 228 4.86 -22.82 -22.94
CA LEU A 228 5.39 -22.93 -21.58
C LEU A 228 5.33 -24.38 -21.09
N THR A 229 6.31 -24.78 -20.29
CA THR A 229 6.24 -26.07 -19.60
C THR A 229 5.04 -26.10 -18.65
N ALA A 230 4.46 -27.28 -18.43
CA ALA A 230 3.35 -27.45 -17.48
C ALA A 230 3.70 -26.93 -16.07
N LYS A 231 4.98 -27.04 -15.67
CA LYS A 231 5.49 -26.48 -14.41
C LYS A 231 5.40 -24.95 -14.41
N THR A 232 5.87 -24.27 -15.45
CA THR A 232 5.83 -22.80 -15.54
C THR A 232 4.38 -22.30 -15.63
N LEU A 233 3.52 -22.97 -16.41
CA LEU A 233 2.10 -22.62 -16.50
C LEU A 233 1.39 -22.72 -15.15
N SER A 234 1.63 -23.80 -14.40
CA SER A 234 1.11 -23.98 -13.04
C SER A 234 1.57 -22.85 -12.10
N MET A 235 2.84 -22.45 -12.21
CA MET A 235 3.40 -21.35 -11.43
C MET A 235 2.75 -20.00 -11.79
N GLN A 236 2.60 -19.69 -13.08
CA GLN A 236 1.95 -18.46 -13.55
C GLN A 236 0.50 -18.34 -13.06
N ARG A 237 -0.27 -19.43 -13.13
CA ARG A 237 -1.66 -19.46 -12.62
C ARG A 237 -1.73 -19.21 -11.11
N ARG A 238 -0.79 -19.77 -10.34
CA ARG A 238 -0.71 -19.54 -8.89
C ARG A 238 -0.36 -18.09 -8.58
N PHE A 239 0.58 -17.53 -9.33
CA PHE A 239 0.97 -16.14 -9.16
C PHE A 239 -0.16 -15.18 -9.54
N LEU A 240 -0.91 -15.44 -10.61
CA LEU A 240 -2.12 -14.70 -10.94
C LEU A 240 -3.13 -14.70 -9.78
N LYS A 241 -3.38 -15.88 -9.17
CA LYS A 241 -4.25 -15.97 -7.98
C LYS A 241 -3.73 -15.13 -6.81
N MET A 242 -2.41 -15.11 -6.60
CA MET A 242 -1.80 -14.28 -5.57
C MET A 242 -1.99 -12.79 -5.88
N GLN A 243 -1.79 -12.35 -7.13
CA GLN A 243 -2.02 -10.96 -7.53
C GLN A 243 -3.48 -10.54 -7.37
N ILE A 244 -4.41 -11.42 -7.72
CA ILE A 244 -5.84 -11.22 -7.47
C ILE A 244 -6.08 -11.00 -5.97
N LEU A 245 -5.54 -11.86 -5.11
CA LEU A 245 -5.66 -11.68 -3.66
C LEU A 245 -4.97 -10.39 -3.17
N GLN A 246 -3.79 -10.05 -3.68
CA GLN A 246 -3.08 -8.83 -3.32
C GLN A 246 -3.79 -7.56 -3.78
N GLY A 247 -4.55 -7.62 -4.87
CA GLY A 247 -5.37 -6.49 -5.34
C GLY A 247 -6.69 -6.37 -4.59
N PHE A 248 -7.44 -7.47 -4.47
CA PHE A 248 -8.81 -7.43 -3.94
C PHE A 248 -8.91 -7.46 -2.41
N VAL A 249 -7.98 -8.11 -1.70
CA VAL A 249 -8.07 -8.17 -0.22
C VAL A 249 -7.80 -6.78 0.40
N PRO A 250 -6.78 -6.01 0.00
CA PRO A 250 -6.63 -4.63 0.45
C PRO A 250 -7.81 -3.74 0.07
N LEU A 251 -8.37 -3.91 -1.12
CA LEU A 251 -9.59 -3.23 -1.55
C LEU A 251 -10.76 -3.51 -0.60
N LEU A 252 -10.92 -4.76 -0.16
CA LEU A 252 -12.00 -5.13 0.76
C LEU A 252 -11.77 -4.55 2.17
N VAL A 253 -10.53 -4.56 2.65
CA VAL A 253 -10.18 -4.04 3.99
C VAL A 253 -10.27 -2.52 4.05
N CYS A 254 -9.78 -1.83 3.01
CA CYS A 254 -9.65 -0.38 3.01
C CYS A 254 -10.79 0.34 2.26
N GLY A 255 -11.40 -0.33 1.27
CA GLY A 255 -12.36 0.29 0.35
C GLY A 255 -13.61 0.82 1.04
N PHE A 256 -14.23 0.05 1.94
CA PHE A 256 -15.42 0.52 2.66
C PHE A 256 -15.10 1.72 3.59
N PRO A 257 -14.09 1.66 4.47
CA PRO A 257 -13.69 2.80 5.31
C PRO A 257 -13.31 4.05 4.52
N VAL A 258 -12.58 3.91 3.41
CA VAL A 258 -12.21 5.04 2.54
C VAL A 258 -13.42 5.60 1.80
N ALA A 259 -14.31 4.76 1.28
CA ALA A 259 -15.53 5.22 0.62
C ALA A 259 -16.43 5.99 1.59
N LEU A 260 -16.61 5.48 2.81
CA LEU A 260 -17.34 6.17 3.87
C LEU A 260 -16.68 7.52 4.20
N PHE A 261 -15.36 7.55 4.30
CA PHE A 261 -14.60 8.76 4.56
C PHE A 261 -14.79 9.82 3.46
N ILE A 262 -14.62 9.44 2.19
CA ILE A 262 -14.84 10.33 1.03
C ILE A 262 -16.29 10.83 0.99
N ALA A 263 -17.27 9.96 1.27
CA ALA A 263 -18.67 10.35 1.32
C ALA A 263 -18.92 11.43 2.38
N ASN A 264 -18.28 11.32 3.57
CA ASN A 264 -18.38 12.34 4.61
C ASN A 264 -17.68 13.66 4.22
N ILE A 265 -16.55 13.62 3.51
CA ILE A 265 -15.91 14.82 2.94
C ILE A 265 -16.88 15.53 1.99
N VAL A 266 -17.51 14.79 1.08
CA VAL A 266 -18.42 15.36 0.07
C VAL A 266 -19.72 15.87 0.70
N ALA A 267 -20.25 15.15 1.70
CA ALA A 267 -21.44 15.56 2.44
C ALA A 267 -21.18 16.70 3.43
N GLY A 268 -19.92 16.99 3.74
CA GLY A 268 -19.52 17.98 4.74
C GLY A 268 -19.86 17.57 6.17
N THR A 269 -19.91 16.26 6.44
CA THR A 269 -20.25 15.70 7.75
C THR A 269 -19.01 15.35 8.56
N SER A 270 -19.08 15.61 9.86
CA SER A 270 -18.01 15.29 10.81
C SER A 270 -18.02 13.79 11.14
N MET A 271 -16.85 13.16 11.12
CA MET A 271 -16.66 11.78 11.58
C MET A 271 -15.94 11.73 12.94
N ASP A 272 -15.26 12.81 13.33
CA ASP A 272 -14.55 12.95 14.60
C ASP A 272 -13.65 11.75 14.89
N ARG A 273 -13.84 11.06 16.01
CA ARG A 273 -13.03 9.91 16.41
C ARG A 273 -13.27 8.67 15.55
N LEU A 274 -14.37 8.59 14.81
CA LEU A 274 -14.66 7.43 13.94
C LEU A 274 -13.72 7.36 12.73
N THR A 275 -13.01 8.44 12.39
CA THR A 275 -11.97 8.42 11.35
C THR A 275 -10.79 7.52 11.70
N VAL A 276 -10.66 7.09 12.96
CA VAL A 276 -9.71 6.06 13.38
C VAL A 276 -9.89 4.77 12.57
N ILE A 277 -11.12 4.44 12.18
CA ILE A 277 -11.44 3.22 11.40
C ILE A 277 -10.77 3.30 10.03
N MET A 278 -10.87 4.45 9.36
CA MET A 278 -10.20 4.69 8.07
C MET A 278 -8.68 4.65 8.23
N THR A 279 -8.14 5.31 9.25
CA THR A 279 -6.69 5.32 9.53
C THR A 279 -6.17 3.90 9.74
N ALA A 280 -6.79 3.11 10.62
CA ALA A 280 -6.42 1.71 10.88
C ALA A 280 -6.53 0.86 9.61
N SER A 281 -7.56 1.08 8.80
CA SER A 281 -7.74 0.32 7.57
C SER A 281 -6.63 0.61 6.55
N ILE A 282 -6.19 1.87 6.42
CA ILE A 282 -5.08 2.25 5.54
C ILE A 282 -3.76 1.65 6.02
N PHE A 283 -3.42 1.82 7.30
CA PHE A 283 -2.14 1.35 7.85
C PHE A 283 -2.12 -0.16 8.11
N GLY A 284 -3.28 -0.82 8.15
CA GLY A 284 -3.41 -2.28 8.18
C GLY A 284 -3.18 -2.97 6.84
N VAL A 285 -3.30 -2.28 5.70
CA VAL A 285 -3.08 -2.86 4.36
C VAL A 285 -1.69 -3.52 4.22
N PRO A 286 -0.58 -2.89 4.63
CA PRO A 286 0.73 -3.52 4.67
C PRO A 286 0.77 -4.91 5.35
N ILE A 287 0.02 -5.11 6.43
CA ILE A 287 -0.07 -6.41 7.13
C ILE A 287 -0.75 -7.43 6.21
N VAL A 288 -1.92 -7.06 5.67
CA VAL A 288 -2.71 -7.90 4.78
C VAL A 288 -1.92 -8.32 3.54
N GLN A 289 -1.24 -7.36 2.89
CA GLN A 289 -0.38 -7.63 1.73
C GLN A 289 0.77 -8.58 2.07
N ALA A 290 1.40 -8.43 3.24
CA ALA A 290 2.45 -9.31 3.69
C ALA A 290 1.94 -10.74 3.96
N LEU A 291 0.77 -10.90 4.57
CA LEU A 291 0.17 -12.22 4.83
C LEU A 291 -0.18 -12.96 3.54
N VAL A 292 -0.72 -12.26 2.54
CA VAL A 292 -0.98 -12.84 1.21
C VAL A 292 0.34 -13.28 0.56
N SER A 293 1.36 -12.43 0.61
CA SER A 293 2.70 -12.71 0.07
C SER A 293 3.35 -13.91 0.77
N LEU A 294 3.23 -13.99 2.10
CA LEU A 294 3.77 -15.07 2.90
C LEU A 294 3.12 -16.41 2.56
N THR A 295 1.80 -16.41 2.40
CA THR A 295 1.04 -17.60 1.99
C THR A 295 1.54 -18.14 0.66
N PHE A 296 1.83 -17.26 -0.30
CA PHE A 296 2.40 -17.64 -1.58
C PHE A 296 3.81 -18.20 -1.44
N VAL A 297 4.68 -17.50 -0.71
CA VAL A 297 6.05 -17.94 -0.44
C VAL A 297 6.02 -19.33 0.17
N HIS A 298 5.27 -19.55 1.25
CA HIS A 298 5.13 -20.86 1.92
C HIS A 298 4.69 -21.98 0.97
N ARG A 299 3.70 -21.72 0.12
CA ARG A 299 3.19 -22.71 -0.86
C ARG A 299 4.22 -23.10 -1.93
N MET A 300 5.19 -22.24 -2.24
CA MET A 300 6.27 -22.60 -3.16
C MET A 300 7.21 -23.68 -2.60
N LYS A 301 7.50 -23.65 -1.28
CA LYS A 301 8.40 -24.63 -0.62
C LYS A 301 7.82 -26.04 -0.60
N LYS A 302 6.55 -26.20 -0.23
CA LYS A 302 5.93 -27.54 -0.13
C LYS A 302 6.03 -28.34 -1.43
N LYS A 303 6.05 -27.65 -2.59
CA LYS A 303 6.13 -28.31 -3.90
C LYS A 303 7.54 -28.79 -4.25
N SER A 304 8.59 -28.01 -3.95
CA SER A 304 9.97 -28.42 -4.22
C SER A 304 10.32 -29.71 -3.49
N ASP A 305 9.85 -29.83 -2.24
CA ASP A 305 10.14 -30.98 -1.39
C ASP A 305 9.42 -32.23 -1.94
N SER A 306 8.16 -32.09 -2.39
CA SER A 306 7.40 -33.19 -3.00
C SER A 306 7.97 -33.67 -4.34
N GLU A 307 8.48 -32.75 -5.19
CA GLU A 307 9.10 -33.11 -6.46
C GLU A 307 10.41 -33.88 -6.22
N HIS A 308 11.19 -33.50 -5.20
CA HIS A 308 12.45 -34.18 -4.88
C HIS A 308 12.22 -35.60 -4.35
N SER A 309 11.28 -35.79 -3.42
CA SER A 309 10.94 -37.13 -2.90
C SER A 309 10.49 -38.09 -4.01
N SER A 310 9.62 -37.63 -4.93
CA SER A 310 9.14 -38.47 -6.05
C SER A 310 10.25 -38.88 -7.03
N SER A 311 11.26 -38.02 -7.22
CA SER A 311 12.40 -38.31 -8.11
C SER A 311 13.35 -39.34 -7.52
N THR A 312 13.56 -39.30 -6.20
CA THR A 312 14.40 -40.27 -5.47
C THR A 312 13.73 -41.64 -5.45
N GLU A 313 12.41 -41.69 -5.25
CA GLU A 313 11.65 -42.93 -5.27
C GLU A 313 11.67 -43.60 -6.65
N ARG A 314 11.45 -42.85 -7.73
CA ARG A 314 11.58 -43.37 -9.11
C ARG A 314 12.98 -43.92 -9.40
N ARG A 315 14.04 -43.24 -8.96
CA ARG A 315 15.42 -43.73 -9.13
C ARG A 315 15.71 -44.98 -8.33
N ARG A 316 15.05 -45.15 -7.17
CA ARG A 316 15.18 -46.35 -6.36
C ARG A 316 14.44 -47.52 -7.01
N SER A 317 13.24 -47.29 -7.52
CA SER A 317 12.48 -48.31 -8.27
C SER A 317 13.19 -48.73 -9.56
N SER A 318 13.83 -47.81 -10.30
CA SER A 318 14.56 -48.13 -11.53
C SER A 318 15.90 -48.83 -11.32
N ARG A 319 16.36 -49.02 -10.07
CA ARG A 319 17.57 -49.81 -9.75
C ARG A 319 17.25 -51.24 -9.33
N ILE A 320 15.98 -51.54 -9.07
CA ILE A 320 15.53 -52.86 -8.59
C ILE A 320 14.95 -53.70 -9.76
N ALA A 321 14.67 -53.07 -10.90
CA ALA A 321 14.33 -53.71 -12.15
C ALA A 321 15.58 -53.84 -13.05
#